data_AF-A0A800AKB4-F1
#
_entry.id   AF-A0A800AKB4-F1
#
_cell.length_a   1.000
_cell.length_b   1.000
_cell.length_c   1.000
_cell.angle_alpha   90.00
_cell.angle_beta   90.00
_cell.angle_gamma   90.00
#
_symmetry.space_group_name_H-M   'P 1'
#
loop_
_entity.id
_entity.type
_entity.pdbx_description
1 polymer ?
#
loop_
_entity_poly.entity_id
_entity_poly.type
_entity_poly.pdbx_seq_one_letter_code
_entity_poly.pdbx_strand_id
1 'polypeptide(L)'
;MVYEDGDDFAQWQIGFRAKVESLRGPLPERVEPTVEIVESVETDDHTRHLLRIPVSDISTLPAYLLVPHGLSPGERRPGLVVCHGHATYGIDSICGVRGMDENDNVRRAYALFKVICCYRIWQPHF
;
A
#
# COMPACT_ATOMS: atom_id res chain seq x y z
N MET A 1 12.75 -15.29 20.21
CA MET A 1 11.53 -15.77 20.90
C MET A 1 10.96 -16.85 20.02
N VAL A 2 11.12 -18.09 20.43
CA VAL A 2 10.58 -19.24 19.70
C VAL A 2 9.20 -19.50 20.31
N TYR A 3 8.24 -19.88 19.47
CA TYR A 3 6.93 -20.38 19.92
C TYR A 3 7.01 -21.90 19.92
N GLU A 4 6.56 -22.54 21.00
CA GLU A 4 6.50 -23.99 21.13
C GLU A 4 5.04 -24.47 21.31
N ASP A 5 4.77 -25.72 20.91
CA ASP A 5 3.44 -26.30 21.04
C ASP A 5 3.04 -26.40 22.52
N GLY A 6 1.93 -25.75 22.88
CA GLY A 6 1.45 -25.65 24.26
C GLY A 6 1.69 -24.29 24.92
N ASP A 7 2.45 -23.39 24.27
CA ASP A 7 2.62 -22.01 24.73
C ASP A 7 1.31 -21.21 24.65
N ASP A 8 1.19 -20.20 25.51
CA ASP A 8 0.16 -19.18 25.37
C ASP A 8 0.48 -18.28 24.16
N PHE A 9 -0.21 -18.55 23.05
CA PHE A 9 -0.05 -17.81 21.80
C PHE A 9 -0.28 -16.30 21.95
N ALA A 10 -1.23 -15.87 22.78
CA ALA A 10 -1.52 -14.44 22.96
C ALA A 10 -0.36 -13.73 23.68
N GLN A 11 0.20 -14.36 24.71
CA GLN A 11 1.38 -13.84 25.41
C GLN A 11 2.61 -13.81 24.50
N TRP A 12 2.85 -14.89 23.74
CA TRP A 12 3.93 -14.92 22.76
C TRP A 12 3.79 -13.78 21.72
N GLN A 13 2.58 -13.55 21.19
CA GLN A 13 2.34 -12.52 20.18
C GLN A 13 2.64 -11.11 20.71
N ILE A 14 2.28 -10.82 21.97
CA ILE A 14 2.61 -9.54 22.62
C ILE A 14 4.13 -9.37 22.70
N GLY A 15 4.84 -10.38 23.19
CA GLY A 15 6.29 -10.35 23.30
C GLY A 15 6.98 -10.19 21.94
N PHE A 16 6.53 -10.93 20.93
CA PHE A 16 7.07 -10.85 19.58
C PHE A 16 6.89 -9.46 18.98
N ARG A 17 5.69 -8.87 19.10
CA ARG A 17 5.41 -7.50 18.61
C ARG A 17 6.28 -6.46 19.30
N ALA A 18 6.40 -6.54 20.63
CA ALA A 18 7.27 -5.65 21.39
C ALA A 18 8.74 -5.78 20.93
N LYS A 19 9.19 -7.00 20.62
CA LYS A 19 10.54 -7.20 20.09
C LYS A 19 10.72 -6.55 18.72
N VAL A 20 9.78 -6.74 17.79
CA VAL A 20 9.80 -6.07 16.47
C VAL A 20 9.81 -4.55 16.63
N GLU A 21 9.00 -4.01 17.54
CA GLU A 21 8.95 -2.58 17.84
C GLU A 21 10.25 -2.04 18.45
N SER A 22 10.96 -2.83 19.25
CA SER A 22 12.27 -2.45 19.78
C SER A 22 13.40 -2.51 18.75
N LEU A 23 13.24 -3.30 17.69
CA LEU A 23 14.27 -3.52 16.66
C LEU A 23 14.14 -2.57 15.47
N ARG A 24 12.95 -2.03 15.22
CA ARG A 24 12.75 -1.00 14.20
C ARG A 24 13.32 0.33 14.67
N GLY A 25 13.77 1.16 13.72
CA GLY A 25 14.16 2.53 14.00
C GLY A 25 13.00 3.37 14.55
N PRO A 26 13.29 4.57 15.08
CA PRO A 26 12.28 5.46 15.62
C PRO A 26 11.19 5.74 14.58
N LEU A 27 9.94 5.76 15.04
CA LEU A 27 8.84 6.27 14.26
C LEU A 27 8.96 7.79 14.16
N PRO A 28 8.84 8.38 12.95
CA PRO A 28 8.73 9.83 12.85
C PRO A 28 7.43 10.30 13.52
N GLU A 29 7.43 11.56 13.97
CA GLU A 29 6.20 12.21 14.42
C GLU A 29 5.19 12.23 13.27
N ARG A 30 3.96 11.84 13.59
CA ARG A 30 2.87 11.82 12.62
C ARG A 30 2.37 13.24 12.42
N VAL A 31 2.13 13.58 11.16
CA VAL A 31 1.41 14.79 10.76
C VAL A 31 -0.07 14.47 10.53
N GLU A 32 -0.91 15.50 10.54
CA GLU A 32 -2.32 15.36 10.20
C GLU A 32 -2.46 14.78 8.77
N PRO A 33 -3.18 13.66 8.58
CA PRO A 33 -3.27 13.00 7.29
C PRO A 33 -4.13 13.84 6.34
N THR A 34 -3.48 14.63 5.50
CA THR A 34 -4.11 15.29 4.36
C THR A 34 -3.89 14.44 3.12
N VAL A 35 -4.94 14.25 2.31
CA VAL A 35 -4.86 13.50 1.05
C VAL A 35 -5.12 14.45 -0.09
N GLU A 36 -4.17 14.54 -1.00
CA GLU A 36 -4.31 15.30 -2.24
C GLU A 36 -4.35 14.35 -3.43
N ILE A 37 -5.32 14.53 -4.31
CA ILE A 37 -5.36 13.84 -5.60
C ILE A 37 -4.55 14.69 -6.59
N VAL A 38 -3.43 14.14 -7.03
CA VAL A 38 -2.50 14.80 -7.96
C VAL A 38 -2.87 14.52 -9.42
N GLU A 39 -3.40 13.33 -9.69
CA GLU A 39 -3.82 12.90 -11.02
C GLU A 39 -5.05 11.98 -10.89
N SER A 40 -5.91 11.99 -11.90
CA SER A 40 -7.00 11.02 -12.07
C SER A 40 -7.04 10.55 -13.52
N VAL A 41 -7.01 9.24 -13.71
CA VAL A 41 -7.08 8.60 -15.03
C VAL A 41 -8.28 7.68 -15.05
N GLU A 42 -9.18 7.92 -16.00
CA GLU A 42 -10.30 7.03 -16.28
C GLU A 42 -9.81 5.84 -17.10
N THR A 43 -10.17 4.63 -16.68
CA THR A 43 -9.91 3.39 -17.40
C THR A 43 -11.24 2.69 -17.71
N ASP A 44 -11.20 1.49 -18.28
CA ASP A 44 -12.41 0.78 -18.70
C ASP A 44 -13.29 0.30 -17.52
N ASP A 45 -12.70 0.00 -16.36
CA ASP A 45 -13.39 -0.62 -15.22
C ASP A 45 -13.21 0.13 -13.87
N HIS A 46 -12.27 1.07 -13.81
CA HIS A 46 -12.02 1.88 -12.62
C HIS A 46 -11.48 3.28 -12.96
N THR A 47 -11.61 4.19 -12.01
CA THR A 47 -10.83 5.43 -11.99
C THR A 47 -9.60 5.22 -11.13
N ARG A 48 -8.42 5.55 -11.66
CA ARG A 48 -7.14 5.48 -10.93
C ARG A 48 -6.71 6.88 -10.52
N HIS A 49 -6.56 7.11 -9.23
CA HIS A 49 -6.06 8.36 -8.66
C HIS A 49 -4.62 8.20 -8.20
N LEU A 50 -3.75 9.14 -8.56
CA LEU A 50 -2.46 9.32 -7.90
C LEU A 50 -2.66 10.25 -6.70
N LEU A 51 -2.34 9.75 -5.52
CA LEU A 51 -2.44 10.45 -4.25
C LEU A 51 -1.08 10.93 -3.77
N ARG A 52 -1.09 12.06 -3.07
CA ARG A 52 0.03 12.59 -2.30
C ARG A 52 -0.40 12.74 -0.84
N ILE A 53 0.29 12.04 0.05
CA ILE A 53 -0.07 11.93 1.47
C ILE A 53 1.14 12.30 2.34
N PRO A 54 1.17 13.45 3.02
CA PRO A 54 2.21 13.75 4.00
C PRO A 54 2.18 12.72 5.14
N VAL A 55 3.33 12.16 5.51
CA VAL A 55 3.44 11.15 6.59
C VAL A 55 4.36 11.60 7.72
N SER A 56 5.13 12.66 7.50
CA SER A 56 5.91 13.42 8.49
C SER A 56 6.21 14.80 7.90
N ASP A 57 6.77 15.73 8.67
CA ASP A 57 7.16 17.06 8.19
C ASP A 57 8.19 17.04 7.04
N ILE A 58 8.93 15.94 6.89
CA ILE A 58 10.02 15.80 5.91
C ILE A 58 9.71 14.79 4.81
N SER A 59 8.59 14.08 4.87
CA SER A 59 8.32 13.01 3.92
C SER A 59 6.85 12.91 3.53
N THR A 60 6.66 12.59 2.26
CA THR A 60 5.36 12.44 1.62
C THR A 60 5.33 11.11 0.89
N LEU A 61 4.23 10.41 1.06
CA LEU A 61 3.94 9.12 0.46
C LEU A 61 3.12 9.30 -0.82
N PRO A 62 3.66 8.96 -2.00
CA PRO A 62 2.85 8.77 -3.19
C PRO A 62 2.14 7.41 -3.12
N ALA A 63 0.85 7.40 -3.48
CA ALA A 63 0.05 6.19 -3.51
C ALA A 63 -0.94 6.19 -4.67
N TYR A 64 -1.28 5.03 -5.22
CA TYR A 64 -2.43 4.93 -6.13
C TYR A 64 -3.67 4.49 -5.35
N LEU A 65 -4.82 5.06 -5.70
CA LEU A 65 -6.16 4.61 -5.31
C LEU A 65 -6.94 4.20 -6.56
N LEU A 66 -7.35 2.95 -6.62
CA LEU A 66 -8.16 2.42 -7.73
C LEU A 66 -9.61 2.31 -7.25
N VAL A 67 -10.53 3.02 -7.89
CA VAL A 67 -11.95 3.06 -7.52
C VAL A 67 -12.77 2.45 -8.65
N PRO A 68 -13.41 1.28 -8.43
CA PRO A 68 -14.19 0.64 -9.47
C PRO A 68 -15.43 1.48 -9.80
N HIS A 69 -15.85 1.38 -11.04
CA HIS A 69 -17.09 2.02 -11.48
C HIS A 69 -18.33 1.33 -10.91
N GLY A 70 -19.47 2.02 -11.00
CA GLY A 70 -20.77 1.46 -10.60
C GLY A 70 -20.98 1.31 -9.10
N LEU A 71 -20.18 2.00 -8.28
CA LEU A 71 -20.46 2.14 -6.85
C LEU A 71 -21.68 3.05 -6.65
N SER A 72 -22.69 2.55 -5.94
CA SER A 72 -23.84 3.37 -5.57
C SER A 72 -23.46 4.38 -4.47
N PRO A 73 -24.11 5.54 -4.39
CA PRO A 73 -23.86 6.50 -3.31
C PRO A 73 -24.03 5.85 -1.93
N GLY A 74 -22.98 5.91 -1.10
CA GLY A 74 -22.96 5.32 0.24
C GLY A 74 -22.67 3.81 0.29
N GLU A 75 -22.52 3.15 -0.86
CA GLU A 75 -22.10 1.75 -0.93
C GLU A 75 -20.68 1.59 -0.36
N ARG A 76 -20.49 0.58 0.49
CA ARG A 76 -19.18 0.23 1.05
C ARG A 76 -18.73 -1.09 0.48
N ARG A 77 -17.48 -1.13 0.00
CA ARG A 77 -16.81 -2.36 -0.41
C ARG A 77 -15.53 -2.58 0.40
N PRO A 78 -15.06 -3.83 0.53
CA PRO A 78 -13.74 -4.08 1.12
C PRO A 78 -12.66 -3.31 0.35
N GLY A 79 -11.82 -2.60 1.09
CA GLY A 79 -10.58 -2.02 0.56
C GLY A 79 -9.42 -2.97 0.81
N LEU A 80 -8.45 -2.97 -0.11
CA LEU A 80 -7.21 -3.71 0.04
C LEU A 80 -6.02 -2.74 0.08
N VAL A 81 -5.14 -2.90 1.06
CA VAL A 81 -3.86 -2.19 1.08
C VAL A 81 -2.83 -3.12 0.45
N VAL A 82 -2.09 -2.61 -0.53
CA VAL A 82 -1.17 -3.42 -1.32
C VAL A 82 0.24 -2.85 -1.24
N CYS A 83 1.19 -3.72 -0.96
CA CYS A 83 2.61 -3.38 -0.98
C CYS A 83 3.23 -4.02 -2.21
N HIS A 84 3.85 -3.20 -3.07
CA HIS A 84 4.65 -3.74 -4.16
C HIS A 84 5.97 -4.28 -3.64
N GLY A 85 6.45 -5.37 -4.24
CA GLY A 85 7.83 -5.82 -4.10
C GLY A 85 8.77 -5.01 -4.99
N HIS A 86 9.97 -5.54 -5.23
CA HIS A 86 10.92 -4.95 -6.17
C HIS A 86 10.52 -5.23 -7.62
N ALA A 87 9.50 -4.51 -8.11
CA ALA A 87 9.10 -4.51 -9.51
C ALA A 87 9.90 -3.48 -10.31
N THR A 88 10.12 -3.75 -11.60
CA THR A 88 10.89 -2.89 -12.52
C THR A 88 10.43 -1.43 -12.52
N TYR A 89 9.12 -1.18 -12.43
CA TYR A 89 8.56 0.18 -12.36
C TYR A 89 7.91 0.48 -11.01
N GLY A 90 8.22 -0.28 -9.96
CA GLY A 90 7.68 -0.04 -8.61
C GLY A 90 6.15 -0.15 -8.55
N ILE A 91 5.50 0.81 -7.88
CA ILE A 91 4.02 0.86 -7.76
C ILE A 91 3.31 0.94 -9.11
N ASP A 92 3.93 1.55 -10.13
CA ASP A 92 3.36 1.70 -11.46
C ASP A 92 3.11 0.34 -12.13
N SER A 93 3.98 -0.65 -11.86
CA SER A 93 3.86 -2.01 -12.39
C SER A 93 2.62 -2.72 -11.88
N ILE A 94 2.25 -2.51 -10.61
CA ILE A 94 1.17 -3.27 -10.00
C ILE A 94 -0.19 -2.60 -10.22
N CYS A 95 -0.21 -1.28 -10.41
CA CYS A 95 -1.41 -0.46 -10.63
C CYS A 95 -1.75 -0.25 -12.12
N GLY A 96 -1.08 -0.98 -13.02
CA GLY A 96 -1.33 -0.93 -14.46
C GLY A 96 -1.03 0.42 -15.11
N VAL A 97 0.05 1.08 -14.67
CA VAL A 97 0.52 2.35 -15.24
C VAL A 97 1.64 2.09 -16.26
N ARG A 98 2.56 1.17 -15.96
CA ARG A 98 3.73 0.83 -16.81
C ARG A 98 4.05 -0.66 -16.75
N GLY A 99 4.66 -1.19 -17.82
CA GLY A 99 5.01 -2.62 -17.91
C GLY A 99 3.77 -3.49 -18.06
N MET A 100 2.84 -3.04 -18.92
CA MET A 100 1.58 -3.70 -19.22
C MET A 100 1.67 -4.64 -20.43
N ASP A 101 2.88 -5.12 -20.76
CA ASP A 101 3.09 -6.14 -21.78
C ASP A 101 2.41 -7.47 -21.40
N GLU A 102 1.76 -8.12 -22.38
CA GLU A 102 0.77 -9.19 -22.16
C GLU A 102 1.25 -10.32 -21.23
N ASN A 103 2.55 -10.64 -21.26
CA ASN A 103 3.13 -11.72 -20.47
C ASN A 103 3.35 -11.39 -18.98
N ASP A 104 3.37 -10.11 -18.58
CA ASP A 104 3.64 -9.68 -17.20
C ASP A 104 2.37 -9.28 -16.43
N ASN A 105 1.27 -8.99 -17.12
CA ASN A 105 0.01 -8.50 -16.54
C ASN A 105 -0.61 -9.46 -15.52
N VAL A 106 -0.67 -10.76 -15.84
CA VAL A 106 -1.40 -11.75 -15.04
C VAL A 106 -0.73 -12.02 -13.68
N ARG A 107 0.57 -11.73 -13.56
CA ARG A 107 1.35 -11.94 -12.32
C ARG A 107 1.65 -10.66 -11.55
N ARG A 108 1.76 -9.51 -12.23
CA ARG A 108 2.25 -8.27 -11.63
C ARG A 108 1.16 -7.23 -11.40
N ALA A 109 0.14 -7.15 -12.24
CA ALA A 109 -0.93 -6.17 -12.10
C ALA A 109 -2.04 -6.66 -11.15
N TYR A 110 -1.67 -7.37 -10.08
CA TYR A 110 -2.61 -7.91 -9.10
C TYR A 110 -3.38 -6.82 -8.37
N ALA A 111 -2.94 -5.55 -8.48
CA ALA A 111 -3.68 -4.45 -7.92
C ALA A 111 -4.91 -4.03 -8.76
N LEU A 112 -5.03 -4.45 -10.02
CA LEU A 112 -6.13 -4.02 -10.89
C LEU A 112 -7.49 -4.65 -10.49
N PHE A 113 -7.48 -5.74 -9.74
CA PHE A 113 -8.71 -6.49 -9.46
C PHE A 113 -9.50 -6.00 -8.24
N LYS A 114 -9.03 -4.99 -7.47
CA LYS A 114 -9.65 -4.56 -6.20
C LYS A 114 -9.45 -3.07 -5.91
N VAL A 115 -10.29 -2.48 -5.03
CA VAL A 115 -10.07 -1.12 -4.49
C VAL A 115 -8.77 -1.11 -3.70
N ILE A 116 -7.75 -0.41 -4.21
CA ILE A 116 -6.40 -0.60 -3.71
C ILE A 116 -5.67 0.69 -3.39
N CYS A 117 -5.09 0.76 -2.19
CA CYS A 117 -4.08 1.73 -1.81
C CYS A 117 -2.68 1.09 -1.88
N CYS A 118 -1.83 1.53 -2.81
CA CYS A 118 -0.44 1.08 -2.92
C CYS A 118 0.53 2.14 -2.37
N TYR A 119 1.48 1.79 -1.50
CA TYR A 119 2.45 2.75 -0.97
C TYR A 119 3.91 2.48 -1.39
N ARG A 120 4.69 3.57 -1.54
CA ARG A 120 6.15 3.56 -1.73
C ARG A 120 6.87 3.93 -0.43
N ILE A 121 7.74 3.05 0.06
CA ILE A 121 8.69 3.39 1.13
C ILE A 121 9.92 3.97 0.44
N TRP A 122 10.21 5.26 0.68
CA TRP A 122 11.45 5.88 0.23
C TRP A 122 12.61 5.37 1.11
N GLN A 123 13.59 4.73 0.50
CA GLN A 123 14.91 4.49 1.09
C GLN A 123 15.82 5.60 0.57
N PRO A 124 16.42 6.46 1.42
CA PRO A 124 17.50 7.32 0.95
C PRO A 124 18.66 6.44 0.50
N HIS A 125 19.12 6.65 -0.73
CA HIS A 125 20.48 6.27 -1.11
C HIS A 125 21.41 7.23 -0.36
N PHE A 126 22.13 6.71 0.64
CA PHE A 126 23.39 7.29 1.09
C PHE A 126 24.51 6.87 0.14
#